data_AF-A0A0H4K911-F1
#
_entry.id   AF-A0A0H4K911-F1
#
_cell.length_a   1.000
_cell.length_b   1.000
_cell.length_c   1.000
_cell.angle_alpha   90.00
_cell.angle_beta   90.00
_cell.angle_gamma   90.00
#
_symmetry.space_group_name_H-M   'P 1'
#
loop_
_entity.id
_entity.type
_entity.pdbx_description
1 polymer ?
#
loop_
_entity_poly.entity_id
_entity_poly.type
_entity_poly.pdbx_seq_one_letter_code
_entity_poly.pdbx_strand_id
1 'polypeptide(L)'
;MEVHSRDQRDLDKGARLFTWARFISKGIGVWPLEPNYYLFNICIFYFTYIMITEYIDLYYCLPNLKKVINNLTESLAFTQMYVRAVMIRVHIKKLHHLMSEALKDYHVSAYKNSDEVYEFMSYVKRGRFFVKSVTIFILSTTTSWFLRPITSSTPSTSMSAPDNETAAKFTYILPYKFHVFYEINNYRTYVLTYISHGPFPYVSVLGAITSAVFLIILSFHVSGRLAILARRINALNCKNEGFRTDLTDIIAEHTRLLEMGEEIKISYAVALLVYLVVGTTQLCIIGYQILVLITMGKQHSLMPFFVFILTTYLLISIYCILSEHLLAESKKVSEAFYSCEWYDMPQDCIKDISFCILRSQKTLGLTAGAFLTFSNSTLTDVTKTSMGYLSILRNFLLNEQ
;
A
#
# COMPACT_ATOMS: atom_id res chain seq x y z
N MET A 1 28.46 -26.92 9.62
CA MET A 1 28.98 -25.54 9.72
C MET A 1 28.77 -24.75 8.42
N GLU A 2 29.12 -25.30 7.24
CA GLU A 2 28.89 -24.63 5.95
C GLU A 2 27.41 -24.42 5.58
N VAL A 3 26.53 -25.35 5.95
CA VAL A 3 25.08 -25.21 5.70
C VAL A 3 24.48 -24.08 6.53
N HIS A 4 24.76 -24.04 7.84
CA HIS A 4 24.34 -22.92 8.69
C HIS A 4 24.90 -21.57 8.25
N SER A 5 26.15 -21.52 7.75
CA SER A 5 26.72 -20.27 7.24
C SER A 5 26.08 -19.82 5.92
N ARG A 6 25.62 -20.77 5.10
CA ARG A 6 24.83 -20.49 3.89
C ARG A 6 23.42 -19.99 4.24
N ASP A 7 22.74 -20.67 5.15
CA ASP A 7 21.37 -20.33 5.57
C ASP A 7 21.33 -18.94 6.24
N GLN A 8 22.27 -18.66 7.15
CA GLN A 8 22.39 -17.33 7.76
C GLN A 8 22.64 -16.25 6.70
N ARG A 9 23.51 -16.53 5.70
CA ARG A 9 23.76 -15.59 4.61
C ARG A 9 22.49 -15.29 3.82
N ASP A 10 21.64 -16.29 3.56
CA ASP A 10 20.39 -16.07 2.84
C ASP A 10 19.37 -15.29 3.68
N LEU A 11 19.28 -15.55 4.98
CA LEU A 11 18.50 -14.75 5.92
C LEU A 11 18.99 -13.29 5.98
N ASP A 12 20.31 -13.05 6.07
CA ASP A 12 20.90 -11.71 6.04
C ASP A 12 20.52 -10.97 4.74
N LYS A 13 20.53 -11.68 3.60
CA LYS A 13 20.05 -11.09 2.33
C LYS A 13 18.58 -10.73 2.41
N GLY A 14 17.76 -11.49 3.13
CA GLY A 14 16.36 -11.19 3.42
C GLY A 14 16.21 -9.92 4.27
N ALA A 15 16.98 -9.83 5.36
CA ALA A 15 16.99 -8.70 6.29
C ALA A 15 17.36 -7.36 5.62
N ARG A 16 18.14 -7.38 4.53
CA ARG A 16 18.42 -6.16 3.73
C ARG A 16 17.16 -5.44 3.23
N LEU A 17 16.03 -6.12 3.12
CA LEU A 17 14.75 -5.49 2.77
C LEU A 17 14.31 -4.49 3.86
N PHE A 18 14.55 -4.78 5.13
CA PHE A 18 14.32 -3.86 6.25
C PHE A 18 15.29 -2.68 6.23
N THR A 19 16.55 -2.88 5.83
CA THR A 19 17.51 -1.78 5.67
C THR A 19 17.05 -0.79 4.59
N TRP A 20 16.52 -1.31 3.48
CA TRP A 20 15.96 -0.47 2.43
C TRP A 20 14.68 0.25 2.88
N ALA A 21 13.79 -0.43 3.60
CA ALA A 21 12.62 0.18 4.22
C ALA A 21 13.02 1.28 5.25
N ARG A 22 14.11 1.07 5.99
CA ARG A 22 14.70 2.05 6.92
C ARG A 22 15.17 3.30 6.18
N PHE A 23 15.86 3.13 5.05
CA PHE A 23 16.34 4.24 4.24
C PHE A 23 15.18 5.16 3.80
N ILE A 24 14.10 4.59 3.25
CA ILE A 24 12.93 5.35 2.79
C ILE A 24 12.20 6.04 3.95
N SER A 25 11.91 5.29 5.00
CA SER A 25 11.16 5.80 6.16
C SER A 25 11.92 6.86 6.96
N LYS A 26 13.26 6.80 7.00
CA LYS A 26 14.08 7.88 7.60
C LYS A 26 13.95 9.20 6.85
N GLY A 27 13.71 9.17 5.54
CA GLY A 27 13.50 10.38 4.73
C GLY A 27 12.31 11.24 5.19
N ILE A 28 11.33 10.65 5.86
CA ILE A 28 10.14 11.35 6.40
C ILE A 28 10.04 11.23 7.95
N GLY A 29 11.07 10.69 8.59
CA GLY A 29 11.17 10.57 10.06
C GLY A 29 10.30 9.49 10.72
N VAL A 30 9.79 8.52 9.96
CA VAL A 30 8.79 7.53 10.45
C VAL A 30 9.33 6.11 10.66
N TRP A 31 10.66 5.93 10.69
CA TRP A 31 11.24 4.61 10.98
C TRP A 31 10.84 4.13 12.39
N PRO A 32 10.15 2.98 12.55
CA PRO A 32 9.58 2.62 13.85
C PRO A 32 10.58 2.36 14.98
N LEU A 33 11.80 1.88 14.67
CA LEU A 33 12.82 1.62 15.70
C LEU A 33 13.54 2.88 16.19
N GLU A 34 13.62 3.93 15.35
CA GLU A 34 14.28 5.20 15.67
C GLU A 34 13.45 6.35 15.06
N PRO A 35 12.29 6.67 15.62
CA PRO A 35 11.41 7.70 15.06
C PRO A 35 12.02 9.09 15.24
N ASN A 36 12.02 9.90 14.18
CA ASN A 36 12.40 11.31 14.22
C ASN A 36 11.13 12.18 14.18
N TYR A 37 10.58 12.46 15.37
CA TYR A 37 9.34 13.20 15.50
C TYR A 37 9.43 14.64 14.98
N TYR A 38 10.59 15.28 15.10
CA TYR A 38 10.78 16.65 14.62
C TYR A 38 10.67 16.72 13.09
N LEU A 39 11.38 15.83 12.39
CA LEU A 39 11.30 15.74 10.93
C LEU A 39 9.88 15.40 10.45
N PHE A 40 9.25 14.40 11.07
CA PHE A 40 7.87 14.03 10.71
C PHE A 40 6.90 15.19 10.91
N ASN A 41 7.00 15.92 12.02
CA ASN A 41 6.14 17.07 12.30
C ASN A 41 6.31 18.16 11.23
N ILE A 42 7.53 18.48 10.81
CA ILE A 42 7.76 19.44 9.72
C ILE A 42 7.10 18.94 8.42
N CYS A 43 7.33 17.68 8.05
CA CYS A 43 6.76 17.11 6.83
C CYS A 43 5.23 17.09 6.85
N ILE A 44 4.61 16.72 7.97
CA ILE A 44 3.14 16.65 8.07
C ILE A 44 2.50 18.04 8.16
N PHE A 45 3.14 19.02 8.79
CA PHE A 45 2.67 20.41 8.77
C PHE A 45 2.72 20.98 7.34
N TYR A 46 3.82 20.75 6.62
CA TYR A 46 3.94 21.13 5.23
C TYR A 46 2.87 20.44 4.36
N PHE A 47 2.66 19.13 4.54
CA PHE A 47 1.60 18.41 3.84
C PHE A 47 0.21 18.97 4.17
N THR A 48 -0.08 19.21 5.45
CA THR A 48 -1.37 19.76 5.88
C THR A 48 -1.64 21.13 5.28
N TYR A 49 -0.64 22.01 5.24
CA TYR A 49 -0.75 23.31 4.59
C TYR A 49 -1.13 23.18 3.11
N ILE A 50 -0.44 22.32 2.36
CA ILE A 50 -0.72 22.11 0.93
C ILE A 50 -2.11 21.49 0.72
N MET A 51 -2.51 20.50 1.54
CA MET A 51 -3.87 19.93 1.50
C MET A 51 -4.96 20.99 1.68
N ILE A 52 -4.76 21.95 2.60
CA ILE A 52 -5.71 23.05 2.80
C ILE A 52 -5.83 23.89 1.53
N THR A 53 -4.71 24.27 0.91
CA THR A 53 -4.72 25.05 -0.34
C THR A 53 -5.40 24.32 -1.49
N GLU A 54 -5.29 22.99 -1.54
CA GLU A 54 -5.94 22.16 -2.54
C GLU A 54 -7.46 22.09 -2.34
N TYR A 55 -7.92 21.89 -1.11
CA TYR A 55 -9.36 21.88 -0.82
C TYR A 55 -10.01 23.25 -1.00
N ILE A 56 -9.27 24.35 -0.79
CA ILE A 56 -9.72 25.70 -1.14
C ILE A 56 -9.93 25.80 -2.66
N ASP A 57 -9.01 25.28 -3.48
CA ASP A 57 -9.18 25.24 -4.94
C ASP A 57 -10.39 24.38 -5.35
N LEU A 58 -10.60 23.23 -4.68
CA LEU A 58 -11.77 22.39 -4.90
C LEU A 58 -13.08 23.15 -4.62
N TYR A 59 -13.12 23.91 -3.53
CA TYR A 59 -14.27 24.74 -3.15
C TYR A 59 -14.64 25.74 -4.25
N TYR A 60 -13.65 26.43 -4.82
CA TYR A 60 -13.87 27.35 -5.94
C TYR A 60 -14.27 26.65 -7.25
N CYS A 61 -13.93 25.36 -7.41
CA CYS A 61 -14.28 24.58 -8.59
C CYS A 61 -15.72 24.03 -8.57
N LEU A 62 -16.40 24.01 -7.41
CA LEU A 62 -17.74 23.41 -7.22
C LEU A 62 -18.80 23.79 -8.26
N PRO A 63 -18.85 25.03 -8.79
CA PRO A 63 -19.86 25.39 -9.80
C PRO A 63 -19.72 24.65 -11.15
N ASN A 64 -18.56 24.05 -11.44
CA ASN A 64 -18.30 23.41 -12.74
C ASN A 64 -17.84 21.96 -12.56
N LEU A 65 -18.69 21.01 -12.93
CA LEU A 65 -18.44 19.57 -12.77
C LEU A 65 -17.12 19.12 -13.39
N LYS A 66 -16.77 19.62 -14.58
CA LYS A 66 -15.49 19.28 -15.24
C LYS A 66 -14.29 19.76 -14.45
N LYS A 67 -14.37 20.94 -13.82
CA LYS A 67 -13.31 21.43 -12.92
C LYS A 67 -13.23 20.60 -11.65
N VAL A 68 -14.38 20.26 -11.07
CA VAL A 68 -14.49 19.38 -9.88
C VAL A 68 -13.85 18.01 -10.13
N ILE A 69 -14.21 17.31 -11.21
CA ILE A 69 -13.66 15.98 -11.54
C ILE A 69 -12.13 16.05 -11.70
N ASN A 70 -11.62 17.10 -12.35
CA ASN A 70 -10.18 17.26 -12.50
C ASN A 70 -9.46 17.51 -11.17
N ASN A 71 -10.02 18.33 -10.28
CA ASN A 71 -9.43 18.61 -8.96
C ASN A 71 -9.53 17.38 -8.04
N LEU A 72 -10.69 16.71 -7.99
CA LEU A 72 -10.90 15.47 -7.23
C LEU A 72 -9.91 14.36 -7.58
N THR A 73 -9.43 14.30 -8.82
CA THR A 73 -8.42 13.31 -9.23
C THR A 73 -7.15 13.41 -8.37
N GLU A 74 -6.73 14.62 -8.04
CA GLU A 74 -5.53 14.92 -7.25
C GLU A 74 -5.84 14.86 -5.76
N SER A 75 -6.96 15.46 -5.33
CA SER A 75 -7.29 15.58 -3.91
C SER A 75 -7.59 14.24 -3.27
N LEU A 76 -8.27 13.35 -3.99
CA LEU A 76 -8.47 11.97 -3.55
C LEU A 76 -7.13 11.25 -3.34
N ALA A 77 -6.19 11.43 -4.26
CA ALA A 77 -4.87 10.82 -4.19
C ALA A 77 -4.08 11.30 -2.98
N PHE A 78 -4.07 12.61 -2.73
CA PHE A 78 -3.38 13.15 -1.56
C PHE A 78 -4.07 12.83 -0.25
N THR A 79 -5.42 12.76 -0.22
CA THR A 79 -6.20 12.35 0.96
C THR A 79 -5.76 10.97 1.45
N GLN A 80 -5.69 9.97 0.56
CA GLN A 80 -5.27 8.62 0.95
C GLN A 80 -3.79 8.54 1.36
N MET A 81 -2.91 9.35 0.76
CA MET A 81 -1.50 9.44 1.18
C MET A 81 -1.37 10.05 2.58
N TYR A 82 -2.15 11.10 2.87
CA TYR A 82 -2.20 11.76 4.16
C TYR A 82 -2.66 10.80 5.27
N VAL A 83 -3.77 10.09 5.04
CA VAL A 83 -4.30 9.09 5.99
C VAL A 83 -3.26 8.00 6.30
N ARG A 84 -2.47 7.56 5.32
CA ARG A 84 -1.40 6.58 5.54
C ARG A 84 -0.24 7.13 6.37
N ALA A 85 0.16 8.37 6.12
CA ALA A 85 1.19 9.03 6.92
C ALA A 85 0.77 9.16 8.39
N VAL A 86 -0.49 9.57 8.63
CA VAL A 86 -1.09 9.65 9.98
C VAL A 86 -1.18 8.26 10.62
N MET A 87 -1.61 7.24 9.87
CA MET A 87 -1.71 5.86 10.35
C MET A 87 -0.37 5.36 10.89
N ILE A 88 0.73 5.56 10.15
CA ILE A 88 2.07 5.15 10.61
C ILE A 88 2.40 5.83 11.94
N ARG A 89 2.09 7.13 12.09
CA ARG A 89 2.39 7.89 13.30
C ARG A 89 1.60 7.41 14.51
N VAL A 90 0.30 7.17 14.33
CA VAL A 90 -0.62 6.70 15.38
C VAL A 90 -0.22 5.31 15.85
N HIS A 91 0.11 4.42 14.92
CA HIS A 91 0.44 3.02 15.21
C HIS A 91 1.94 2.74 15.32
N ILE A 92 2.79 3.77 15.47
CA ILE A 92 4.25 3.61 15.43
C ILE A 92 4.79 2.67 16.51
N LYS A 93 4.16 2.61 17.68
CA LYS A 93 4.53 1.69 18.77
C LYS A 93 4.23 0.23 18.41
N LYS A 94 3.09 -0.04 17.77
CA LYS A 94 2.73 -1.39 17.28
C LYS A 94 3.66 -1.80 16.14
N LEU A 95 3.92 -0.89 15.20
CA LEU A 95 4.88 -1.14 14.11
C LEU A 95 6.30 -1.37 14.65
N HIS A 96 6.72 -0.67 15.71
CA HIS A 96 7.99 -0.93 16.37
C HIS A 96 8.05 -2.37 16.90
N HIS A 97 7.04 -2.79 17.66
CA HIS A 97 6.94 -4.14 18.20
C HIS A 97 6.99 -5.18 17.08
N LEU A 98 6.12 -5.06 16.07
CA LEU A 98 6.07 -5.94 14.89
C LEU A 98 7.41 -6.05 14.17
N MET A 99 8.11 -4.93 13.94
CA MET A 99 9.40 -4.94 13.25
C MET A 99 10.50 -5.53 14.11
N SER A 100 10.51 -5.27 15.42
CA SER A 100 11.47 -5.84 16.34
C SER A 100 11.33 -7.37 16.43
N GLU A 101 10.09 -7.86 16.48
CA GLU A 101 9.79 -9.29 16.45
C GLU A 101 10.17 -9.92 15.11
N ALA A 102 9.78 -9.31 14.00
CA ALA A 102 10.09 -9.85 12.68
C ALA A 102 11.60 -9.94 12.41
N LEU A 103 12.40 -9.02 12.94
CA LEU A 103 13.85 -9.02 12.79
C LEU A 103 14.53 -10.18 13.55
N LYS A 104 13.95 -10.65 14.67
CA LYS A 104 14.50 -11.79 15.42
C LYS A 104 14.50 -13.09 14.60
N ASP A 105 13.51 -13.26 13.73
CA ASP A 105 13.38 -14.45 12.89
C ASP A 105 14.37 -14.48 11.71
N TYR A 106 15.23 -13.46 11.52
CA TYR A 106 16.31 -13.49 10.51
C TYR A 106 17.60 -14.13 11.04
N HIS A 107 17.57 -14.72 12.23
CA HIS A 107 18.66 -15.53 12.76
C HIS A 107 18.39 -17.01 12.54
N VAL A 108 19.42 -17.78 12.15
CA VAL A 108 19.29 -19.22 11.82
C VAL A 108 18.73 -20.05 12.99
N SER A 109 18.94 -19.61 14.23
CA SER A 109 18.40 -20.29 15.43
C SER A 109 16.87 -20.30 15.51
N ALA A 110 16.17 -19.48 14.72
CA ALA A 110 14.71 -19.50 14.66
C ALA A 110 14.15 -20.68 13.83
N TYR A 111 15.03 -21.48 13.21
CA TYR A 111 14.71 -22.56 12.29
C TYR A 111 15.37 -23.87 12.74
N LYS A 112 14.66 -24.99 12.59
CA LYS A 112 15.17 -26.32 12.90
C LYS A 112 16.09 -26.82 11.79
N ASN A 113 15.68 -26.64 10.53
CA ASN A 113 16.33 -27.22 9.34
C ASN A 113 16.43 -26.19 8.20
N SER A 114 17.33 -26.44 7.24
CA SER A 114 17.50 -25.59 6.03
C SER A 114 16.25 -25.52 5.14
N ASP A 115 15.38 -26.54 5.18
CA ASP A 115 14.11 -26.52 4.44
C ASP A 115 13.15 -25.44 4.95
N GLU A 116 13.13 -25.19 6.27
CA GLU A 116 12.31 -24.13 6.84
C GLU A 116 12.85 -22.75 6.43
N VAL A 117 14.18 -22.60 6.41
CA VAL A 117 14.84 -21.38 5.92
C VAL A 117 14.48 -21.14 4.45
N TYR A 118 14.59 -22.17 3.60
CA TYR A 118 14.23 -22.07 2.19
C TYR A 118 12.77 -21.65 1.99
N GLU A 119 11.85 -22.25 2.73
CA GLU A 119 10.43 -21.93 2.66
C GLU A 119 10.15 -20.48 3.07
N PHE A 120 10.66 -20.04 4.23
CA PHE A 120 10.53 -18.65 4.65
C PHE A 120 11.11 -17.67 3.62
N MET A 121 12.30 -17.98 3.09
CA MET A 121 12.96 -17.15 2.09
C MET A 121 12.18 -17.06 0.77
N SER A 122 11.36 -18.06 0.42
CA SER A 122 10.43 -17.99 -0.70
C SER A 122 9.42 -16.85 -0.51
N TYR A 123 8.82 -16.72 0.68
CA TYR A 123 7.91 -15.62 1.00
C TYR A 123 8.62 -14.26 1.00
N VAL A 124 9.83 -14.18 1.55
CA VAL A 124 10.65 -12.95 1.51
C VAL A 124 10.97 -12.52 0.08
N LYS A 125 11.28 -13.48 -0.82
CA LYS A 125 11.52 -13.21 -2.25
C LYS A 125 10.28 -12.65 -2.95
N ARG A 126 9.11 -13.21 -2.66
CA ARG A 126 7.82 -12.73 -3.17
C ARG A 126 7.48 -11.34 -2.65
N GLY A 127 7.67 -11.09 -1.35
CA GLY A 127 7.53 -9.76 -0.75
C GLY A 127 8.45 -8.73 -1.40
N ARG A 128 9.72 -9.09 -1.66
CA ARG A 128 10.67 -8.22 -2.38
C ARG A 128 10.20 -7.86 -3.79
N PHE A 129 9.62 -8.80 -4.51
CA PHE A 129 9.04 -8.52 -5.83
C PHE A 129 7.95 -7.46 -5.73
N PHE A 130 6.99 -7.64 -4.82
CA PHE A 130 5.90 -6.66 -4.64
C PHE A 130 6.39 -5.31 -4.13
N VAL A 131 7.35 -5.27 -3.20
CA VAL A 131 7.98 -4.02 -2.74
C VAL A 131 8.59 -3.24 -3.91
N LYS A 132 9.36 -3.92 -4.76
CA LYS A 132 9.96 -3.27 -5.95
C LYS A 132 8.89 -2.78 -6.91
N SER A 133 7.91 -3.62 -7.23
CA SER A 133 6.81 -3.27 -8.14
C SER A 133 6.04 -2.04 -7.65
N VAL A 134 5.55 -2.04 -6.41
CA VAL A 134 4.81 -0.91 -5.83
C VAL A 134 5.61 0.38 -5.87
N THR A 135 6.89 0.31 -5.51
CA THR A 135 7.77 1.49 -5.48
C THR A 135 7.95 2.09 -6.87
N ILE A 136 8.19 1.24 -7.88
CA ILE A 136 8.34 1.68 -9.27
C ILE A 136 7.05 2.34 -9.77
N PHE A 137 5.88 1.72 -9.55
CA PHE A 137 4.60 2.24 -10.02
C PHE A 137 4.18 3.55 -9.34
N ILE A 138 4.40 3.68 -8.03
CA ILE A 138 4.09 4.94 -7.33
C ILE A 138 5.03 6.07 -7.79
N LEU A 139 6.34 5.81 -7.89
CA LEU A 139 7.31 6.82 -8.34
C LEU A 139 7.09 7.22 -9.81
N SER A 140 6.75 6.26 -10.68
CA SER A 140 6.46 6.52 -12.08
C SER A 140 5.20 7.37 -12.24
N THR A 141 4.14 7.07 -11.49
CA THR A 141 2.90 7.88 -11.48
C THR A 141 3.19 9.31 -11.04
N THR A 142 3.90 9.49 -9.93
CA THR A 142 4.21 10.80 -9.36
C THR A 142 5.03 11.64 -10.33
N THR A 143 6.06 11.04 -10.94
CA THR A 143 6.93 11.72 -11.89
C THR A 143 6.18 12.04 -13.19
N SER A 144 5.37 11.11 -13.68
CA SER A 144 4.58 11.32 -14.89
C SER A 144 3.52 12.42 -14.72
N TRP A 145 2.88 12.47 -13.55
CA TRP A 145 1.94 13.55 -13.21
C TRP A 145 2.66 14.89 -13.06
N PHE A 146 3.80 14.91 -12.38
CA PHE A 146 4.60 16.12 -12.20
C PHE A 146 5.06 16.73 -13.54
N LEU A 147 5.49 15.89 -14.49
CA LEU A 147 5.96 16.32 -15.80
C LEU A 147 4.82 16.63 -16.80
N ARG A 148 3.57 16.31 -16.47
CA ARG A 148 2.42 16.46 -17.37
C ARG A 148 2.27 17.86 -17.98
N PRO A 149 2.42 18.99 -17.24
CA PRO A 149 2.27 20.31 -17.84
C PRO A 149 3.30 20.60 -18.92
N ILE A 150 4.52 20.09 -18.76
CA ILE A 150 5.63 20.29 -19.71
C ILE A 150 5.40 19.48 -21.00
N THR A 151 4.89 18.25 -20.87
CA THR A 151 4.64 17.37 -22.02
C THR A 151 3.34 17.68 -22.76
N SER A 152 2.38 18.32 -22.08
CA SER A 152 1.09 18.72 -22.66
C SER A 152 0.99 20.19 -23.05
N SER A 153 2.01 21.02 -22.75
CA SER A 153 2.12 22.38 -23.24
C SER A 153 2.52 22.42 -24.72
N THR A 154 1.69 21.86 -25.58
CA THR A 154 1.57 22.33 -26.96
C THR A 154 0.68 23.58 -26.95
N PRO A 155 1.04 24.66 -27.66
CA PRO A 155 0.23 25.87 -27.70
C PRO A 155 -1.15 25.50 -28.24
N SER A 156 -2.19 25.71 -27.43
CA SER A 156 -3.56 25.59 -27.90
C SER A 156 -3.83 26.74 -28.86
N THR A 157 -3.75 26.49 -30.16
CA THR A 157 -4.37 27.35 -31.17
C THR A 157 -5.88 27.24 -30.95
N SER A 158 -6.45 28.15 -30.15
CA SER A 158 -7.89 28.34 -30.12
C SER A 158 -8.32 28.84 -31.49
N MET A 159 -9.01 27.99 -32.26
CA MET A 159 -9.76 28.39 -33.44
C MET A 159 -10.91 29.30 -33.00
N SER A 160 -10.69 30.62 -33.06
CA SER A 160 -11.74 31.62 -33.09
C SER A 160 -11.19 32.95 -33.61
N ALA A 161 -11.45 33.19 -34.90
CA ALA A 161 -11.46 34.45 -35.67
C ALA A 161 -10.23 35.40 -35.65
N PRO A 162 -9.95 36.11 -36.76
CA PRO A 162 -8.76 36.92 -36.92
C PRO A 162 -9.05 38.34 -36.45
N ASP A 163 -8.59 38.71 -35.26
CA ASP A 163 -8.35 40.11 -34.95
C ASP A 163 -7.01 40.24 -34.22
N ASN A 164 -6.25 41.23 -34.68
CA ASN A 164 -4.87 41.49 -34.36
C ASN A 164 -4.60 41.55 -32.85
N GLU A 165 -3.89 40.55 -32.33
CA GLU A 165 -2.68 40.68 -31.51
C GLU A 165 -2.16 39.28 -31.20
N THR A 166 -1.11 38.90 -31.92
CA THR A 166 -0.35 37.65 -31.80
C THR A 166 0.45 37.62 -30.50
N ALA A 167 -0.23 37.46 -29.36
CA ALA A 167 0.38 36.91 -28.15
C ALA A 167 -0.27 35.55 -27.90
N ALA A 168 0.43 34.48 -28.28
CA ALA A 168 0.09 33.14 -27.81
C ALA A 168 0.04 33.18 -26.28
N LYS A 169 -1.16 33.26 -25.70
CA LYS A 169 -1.35 33.39 -24.26
C LYS A 169 -0.97 32.04 -23.64
N PHE A 170 0.29 31.91 -23.24
CA PHE A 170 0.78 30.73 -22.51
C PHE A 170 -0.07 30.60 -21.24
N THR A 171 -0.96 29.62 -21.21
CA THR A 171 -1.66 29.26 -19.99
C THR A 171 -0.67 28.52 -19.10
N TYR A 172 -0.27 29.15 -18.00
CA TYR A 172 0.63 28.57 -17.01
C TYR A 172 -0.11 27.46 -16.24
N ILE A 173 0.08 26.20 -16.64
CA ILE A 173 -0.53 25.04 -16.00
C ILE A 173 0.43 24.50 -14.94
N LEU A 174 0.03 24.51 -13.67
CA LEU A 174 0.81 23.88 -12.60
C LEU A 174 0.67 22.34 -12.61
N PRO A 175 1.68 21.58 -12.15
CA PRO A 175 1.64 20.12 -12.06
C PRO A 175 0.50 19.57 -11.21
N TYR A 176 0.19 20.30 -10.14
CA TYR A 176 -0.87 20.01 -9.20
C TYR A 176 -1.64 21.29 -8.95
N LYS A 177 -2.93 21.16 -8.70
CA LYS A 177 -3.84 22.29 -8.53
C LYS A 177 -3.88 22.71 -7.08
N PHE A 178 -3.30 23.86 -6.81
CA PHE A 178 -3.35 24.50 -5.50
C PHE A 178 -3.89 25.90 -5.65
N HIS A 179 -4.63 26.37 -4.65
CA HIS A 179 -4.97 27.77 -4.56
C HIS A 179 -3.70 28.57 -4.24
N VAL A 180 -3.28 29.42 -5.18
CA VAL A 180 -2.13 30.31 -5.01
C VAL A 180 -2.66 31.70 -4.66
N PHE A 181 -2.19 32.25 -3.53
CA PHE A 181 -2.63 33.58 -3.04
C PHE A 181 -2.06 34.77 -3.84
N TYR A 182 -1.31 34.50 -4.90
CA TYR A 182 -0.70 35.50 -5.79
C TYR A 182 -0.94 35.11 -7.25
N GLU A 183 -1.03 36.12 -8.12
CA GLU A 183 -1.26 35.89 -9.55
C GLU A 183 0.02 35.46 -10.29
N ILE A 184 -0.10 34.42 -11.12
CA ILE A 184 0.98 33.92 -11.97
C ILE A 184 0.92 34.65 -13.32
N ASN A 185 1.43 35.88 -13.33
CA ASN A 185 1.38 36.75 -14.52
C ASN A 185 2.68 36.71 -15.35
N ASN A 186 3.77 36.18 -14.79
CA ASN A 186 5.10 36.17 -15.40
C ASN A 186 5.72 34.77 -15.39
N TYR A 187 6.52 34.45 -16.42
CA TYR A 187 7.27 33.18 -16.49
C TYR A 187 8.17 32.95 -15.27
N ARG A 188 8.79 34.02 -14.73
CA ARG A 188 9.60 33.94 -13.50
C ARG A 188 8.79 33.46 -12.30
N THR A 189 7.60 34.03 -12.09
CA THR A 189 6.68 33.62 -11.02
C THR A 189 6.27 32.17 -11.22
N TYR A 190 5.92 31.76 -12.44
CA TYR A 190 5.58 30.38 -12.76
C TYR A 190 6.70 29.39 -12.39
N VAL A 191 7.94 29.66 -12.79
CA VAL A 191 9.09 28.78 -12.48
C VAL A 191 9.37 28.73 -10.97
N LEU A 192 9.27 29.86 -10.27
CA LEU A 192 9.44 29.90 -8.81
C LEU A 192 8.36 29.09 -8.10
N THR A 193 7.08 29.23 -8.50
CA THR A 193 5.98 28.41 -7.97
C THR A 193 6.23 26.93 -8.25
N TYR A 194 6.61 26.59 -9.47
CA TYR A 194 6.90 25.21 -9.87
C TYR A 194 8.00 24.56 -9.02
N ILE A 195 9.11 25.28 -8.78
CA ILE A 195 10.23 24.80 -7.95
C ILE A 195 9.80 24.70 -6.48
N SER A 196 9.05 25.67 -5.96
CA SER A 196 8.63 25.68 -4.55
C SER A 196 7.67 24.54 -4.19
N HIS A 197 6.78 24.17 -5.12
CA HIS A 197 5.84 23.04 -4.95
C HIS A 197 6.43 21.70 -5.39
N GLY A 198 7.57 21.68 -6.08
CA GLY A 198 8.22 20.48 -6.59
C GLY A 198 8.57 19.41 -5.54
N PRO A 199 9.06 19.75 -4.34
CA PRO A 199 9.36 18.77 -3.30
C PRO A 199 8.12 18.05 -2.73
N PHE A 200 6.96 18.71 -2.73
CA PHE A 200 5.76 18.22 -2.05
C PHE A 200 5.28 16.82 -2.47
N PRO A 201 5.08 16.54 -3.77
CA PRO A 201 4.62 15.23 -4.24
C PRO A 201 5.57 14.11 -3.85
N TYR A 202 6.88 14.37 -3.79
CA TYR A 202 7.86 13.35 -3.41
C TYR A 202 7.84 13.09 -1.90
N VAL A 203 7.66 14.12 -1.07
CA VAL A 203 7.51 13.95 0.38
C VAL A 203 6.24 13.13 0.70
N SER A 204 5.10 13.44 0.09
CA SER A 204 3.85 12.70 0.33
C SER A 204 3.96 11.23 -0.12
N VAL A 205 4.61 11.00 -1.26
CA VAL A 205 4.84 9.67 -1.84
C VAL A 205 5.79 8.81 -1.00
N LEU A 206 6.83 9.39 -0.39
CA LEU A 206 7.71 8.64 0.50
C LEU A 206 6.95 8.05 1.70
N GLY A 207 5.98 8.79 2.26
CA GLY A 207 5.09 8.30 3.31
C GLY A 207 4.19 7.16 2.81
N ALA A 208 3.61 7.31 1.62
CA ALA A 208 2.76 6.28 1.01
C ALA A 208 3.52 5.00 0.67
N ILE A 209 4.73 5.10 0.11
CA ILE A 209 5.62 3.97 -0.17
C ILE A 209 6.00 3.29 1.14
N THR A 210 6.41 4.04 2.16
CA THR A 210 6.77 3.47 3.48
C THR A 210 5.62 2.64 4.05
N SER A 211 4.41 3.18 4.05
CA SER A 211 3.20 2.48 4.52
C SER A 211 2.97 1.17 3.77
N ALA A 212 3.09 1.19 2.44
CA ALA A 212 2.86 0.01 1.62
C ALA A 212 3.96 -1.05 1.81
N VAL A 213 5.22 -0.61 1.91
CA VAL A 213 6.38 -1.49 2.11
C VAL A 213 6.30 -2.21 3.45
N PHE A 214 5.96 -1.51 4.53
CA PHE A 214 5.78 -2.14 5.84
C PHE A 214 4.68 -3.20 5.82
N LEU A 215 3.53 -2.89 5.22
CA LEU A 215 2.43 -3.86 5.10
C LEU A 215 2.86 -5.10 4.30
N ILE A 216 3.55 -4.91 3.16
CA ILE A 216 4.01 -6.03 2.32
C ILE A 216 5.00 -6.92 3.09
N ILE A 217 6.01 -6.31 3.72
CA ILE A 217 7.05 -7.05 4.44
C ILE A 217 6.44 -7.85 5.59
N LEU A 218 5.64 -7.21 6.43
CA LEU A 218 5.07 -7.83 7.62
C LEU A 218 4.06 -8.92 7.27
N SER A 219 3.20 -8.71 6.28
CA SER A 219 2.23 -9.73 5.85
C SER A 219 2.92 -10.97 5.27
N PHE A 220 3.91 -10.81 4.38
CA PHE A 220 4.65 -11.96 3.85
C PHE A 220 5.52 -12.64 4.91
N HIS A 221 6.04 -11.89 5.87
CA HIS A 221 6.76 -12.45 7.01
C HIS A 221 5.86 -13.35 7.86
N VAL A 222 4.68 -12.85 8.26
CA VAL A 222 3.70 -13.63 9.03
C VAL A 222 3.22 -14.85 8.23
N SER A 223 2.87 -14.69 6.95
CA SER A 223 2.52 -15.83 6.08
C SER A 223 3.63 -16.88 6.01
N GLY A 224 4.89 -16.48 5.86
CA GLY A 224 6.01 -17.41 5.81
C GLY A 224 6.24 -18.17 7.11
N ARG A 225 6.08 -17.52 8.26
CA ARG A 225 6.16 -18.18 9.57
C ARG A 225 4.97 -19.11 9.83
N LEU A 226 3.76 -18.73 9.41
CA LEU A 226 2.58 -19.61 9.49
C LEU A 226 2.75 -20.88 8.64
N ALA A 227 3.36 -20.76 7.44
CA ALA A 227 3.64 -21.91 6.59
C ALA A 227 4.58 -22.92 7.28
N ILE A 228 5.66 -22.43 7.89
CA ILE A 228 6.58 -23.25 8.69
C ILE A 228 5.86 -23.87 9.88
N LEU A 229 5.07 -23.07 10.61
CA LEU A 229 4.32 -23.55 11.77
C LEU A 229 3.37 -24.70 11.38
N ALA A 230 2.65 -24.60 10.26
CA ALA A 230 1.79 -25.67 9.76
C ALA A 230 2.58 -26.97 9.49
N ARG A 231 3.80 -26.86 8.94
CA ARG A 231 4.67 -28.04 8.76
C ARG A 231 5.17 -28.62 10.08
N ARG A 232 5.53 -27.77 11.05
CA ARG A 232 5.93 -28.22 12.39
C ARG A 232 4.80 -28.97 13.09
N ILE A 233 3.56 -28.49 12.98
CA ILE A 233 2.37 -29.16 13.51
C ILE A 233 2.16 -30.52 12.84
N ASN A 234 2.25 -30.60 11.51
CA ASN A 234 2.09 -31.87 10.78
C ASN A 234 3.21 -32.89 11.09
N ALA A 235 4.37 -32.42 11.54
CA ALA A 235 5.50 -33.26 11.93
C ALA A 235 5.48 -33.68 13.41
N LEU A 236 4.46 -33.27 14.19
CA LEU A 236 4.33 -33.67 15.58
C LEU A 236 4.20 -35.18 15.69
N ASN A 237 5.01 -35.77 16.59
CA ASN A 237 4.97 -37.19 16.88
C ASN A 237 4.84 -37.41 18.39
N CYS A 238 3.69 -37.93 18.80
CA CYS A 238 3.31 -38.17 20.20
C CYS A 238 4.22 -39.18 20.92
N LYS A 239 4.97 -39.99 20.16
CA LYS A 239 5.87 -41.02 20.67
C LYS A 239 7.27 -40.49 21.01
N ASN A 240 7.58 -39.25 20.64
CA ASN A 240 8.88 -38.65 20.89
C ASN A 240 8.95 -38.10 22.34
N GLU A 241 10.06 -38.32 23.05
CA GLU A 241 10.24 -37.82 24.43
C GLU A 241 10.16 -36.29 24.52
N GLY A 242 10.53 -35.58 23.45
CA GLY A 242 10.46 -34.11 23.35
C GLY A 242 9.07 -33.54 22.98
N PHE A 243 8.05 -34.37 22.80
CA PHE A 243 6.75 -33.95 22.26
C PHE A 243 6.10 -32.77 23.00
N ARG A 244 6.12 -32.77 24.35
CA ARG A 244 5.52 -31.68 25.13
C ARG A 244 6.24 -30.35 24.94
N THR A 245 7.56 -30.37 24.82
CA THR A 245 8.36 -29.16 24.55
C THR A 245 8.06 -28.64 23.15
N ASP A 246 8.04 -29.52 22.15
CA ASP A 246 7.69 -29.17 20.76
C ASP A 246 6.28 -28.57 20.65
N LEU A 247 5.29 -29.15 21.34
CA LEU A 247 3.93 -28.64 21.38
C LEU A 247 3.87 -27.26 22.05
N THR A 248 4.58 -27.07 23.16
CA THR A 248 4.64 -25.78 23.86
C THR A 248 5.24 -24.68 22.98
N ASP A 249 6.33 -24.99 22.27
CA ASP A 249 6.97 -24.07 21.33
C ASP A 249 6.05 -23.71 20.16
N ILE A 250 5.33 -24.70 19.62
CA ILE A 250 4.32 -24.49 18.57
C ILE A 250 3.19 -23.57 19.04
N ILE A 251 2.67 -23.78 20.26
CA ILE A 251 1.59 -22.95 20.80
C ILE A 251 2.07 -21.51 21.04
N ALA A 252 3.29 -21.35 21.58
CA ALA A 252 3.90 -20.04 21.77
C ALA A 252 4.11 -19.31 20.44
N GLU A 253 4.63 -20.02 19.42
CA GLU A 253 4.82 -19.47 18.08
C GLU A 253 3.47 -19.11 17.42
N HIS A 254 2.47 -19.98 17.51
CA HIS A 254 1.13 -19.72 16.98
C HIS A 254 0.53 -18.46 17.61
N THR A 255 0.61 -18.34 18.94
CA THR A 255 0.09 -17.19 19.69
C THR A 255 0.80 -15.90 19.25
N ARG A 256 2.14 -15.92 19.19
CA ARG A 256 2.96 -14.80 18.71
C ARG A 256 2.56 -14.36 17.30
N LEU A 257 2.41 -15.30 16.36
CA LEU A 257 2.04 -14.97 14.97
C LEU A 257 0.61 -14.43 14.84
N LEU A 258 -0.32 -14.94 15.65
CA LEU A 258 -1.69 -14.42 15.71
C LEU A 258 -1.73 -12.99 16.25
N GLU A 259 -0.95 -12.69 17.30
CA GLU A 259 -0.81 -11.33 17.84
C GLU A 259 -0.23 -10.38 16.78
N MET A 260 0.84 -10.78 16.10
CA MET A 260 1.42 -9.99 15.02
C MET A 260 0.42 -9.72 13.90
N GLY A 261 -0.30 -10.75 13.44
CA GLY A 261 -1.32 -10.62 12.41
C GLY A 261 -2.47 -9.69 12.80
N GLU A 262 -2.93 -9.78 14.05
CA GLU A 262 -3.99 -8.93 14.59
C GLU A 262 -3.52 -7.47 14.73
N GLU A 263 -2.29 -7.23 15.18
CA GLU A 263 -1.70 -5.89 15.25
C GLU A 263 -1.56 -5.24 13.87
N ILE A 264 -1.16 -6.00 12.84
CA ILE A 264 -1.12 -5.53 11.45
C ILE A 264 -2.53 -5.14 11.01
N LYS A 265 -3.51 -6.02 11.20
CA LYS A 265 -4.91 -5.78 10.81
C LYS A 265 -5.46 -4.52 11.47
N ILE A 266 -5.33 -4.38 12.79
CA ILE A 266 -5.83 -3.21 13.52
C ILE A 266 -5.13 -1.93 13.08
N SER A 267 -3.81 -1.96 12.88
CA SER A 267 -3.05 -0.76 12.51
C SER A 267 -3.41 -0.24 11.12
N TYR A 268 -3.74 -1.14 10.18
CA TYR A 268 -4.02 -0.77 8.79
C TYR A 268 -5.52 -0.66 8.45
N ALA A 269 -6.43 -1.07 9.35
CA ALA A 269 -7.86 -1.18 9.06
C ALA A 269 -8.47 0.09 8.46
N VAL A 270 -8.26 1.26 9.10
CA VAL A 270 -8.81 2.54 8.63
C VAL A 270 -8.15 3.00 7.34
N ALA A 271 -6.82 2.88 7.23
CA ALA A 271 -6.09 3.30 6.05
C ALA A 271 -6.46 2.48 4.80
N LEU A 272 -6.69 1.17 4.96
CA LEU A 272 -7.14 0.30 3.89
C LEU A 272 -8.60 0.56 3.51
N LEU A 273 -9.47 0.90 4.46
CA LEU A 273 -10.85 1.32 4.17
C LEU A 273 -10.88 2.58 3.31
N VAL A 274 -10.17 3.63 3.75
CA VAL A 274 -10.06 4.87 2.98
C VAL A 274 -9.49 4.58 1.59
N TYR A 275 -8.43 3.77 1.50
CA TYR A 275 -7.84 3.40 0.22
C TYR A 275 -8.81 2.66 -0.70
N LEU A 276 -9.66 1.78 -0.17
CA LEU A 276 -10.64 1.04 -0.97
C LEU A 276 -11.70 1.98 -1.56
N VAL A 277 -12.27 2.86 -0.73
CA VAL A 277 -13.30 3.82 -1.16
C VAL A 277 -12.70 4.81 -2.17
N VAL A 278 -11.61 5.47 -1.78
CA VAL A 278 -10.91 6.46 -2.60
C VAL A 278 -10.41 5.83 -3.89
N GLY A 279 -9.79 4.66 -3.83
CA GLY A 279 -9.29 3.94 -5.00
C GLY A 279 -10.39 3.56 -5.99
N THR A 280 -11.55 3.12 -5.50
CA THR A 280 -12.70 2.80 -6.37
C THR A 280 -13.21 4.04 -7.11
N THR A 281 -13.36 5.16 -6.40
CA THR A 281 -13.75 6.45 -6.99
C THR A 281 -12.67 6.97 -7.95
N GLN A 282 -11.39 6.79 -7.62
CA GLN A 282 -10.28 7.24 -8.44
C GLN A 282 -10.19 6.44 -9.75
N LEU A 283 -10.46 5.13 -9.73
CA LEU A 283 -10.53 4.31 -10.95
C LEU A 283 -11.61 4.82 -11.92
N CYS A 284 -12.81 5.17 -11.41
CA CYS A 284 -13.87 5.68 -12.29
C CYS A 284 -13.57 7.10 -12.82
N ILE A 285 -13.04 8.00 -11.97
CA ILE A 285 -12.67 9.35 -12.36
C ILE A 285 -11.55 9.32 -13.42
N ILE A 286 -10.47 8.56 -13.20
CA ILE A 286 -9.38 8.47 -14.18
C ILE A 286 -9.86 7.80 -15.47
N GLY A 287 -10.68 6.74 -15.36
CA GLY A 287 -11.30 6.11 -16.53
C GLY A 287 -12.10 7.12 -17.36
N TYR A 288 -12.87 7.99 -16.72
CA TYR A 288 -13.63 9.04 -17.39
C TYR A 288 -12.70 10.05 -18.09
N GLN A 289 -11.63 10.48 -17.42
CA GLN A 289 -10.64 11.39 -18.02
C GLN A 289 -9.96 10.79 -19.25
N ILE A 290 -9.66 9.49 -19.22
CA ILE A 290 -9.11 8.77 -20.38
C ILE A 290 -10.11 8.82 -21.54
N LEU A 291 -11.40 8.53 -21.30
CA LEU A 291 -12.43 8.61 -22.34
C LEU A 291 -12.53 10.01 -22.94
N VAL A 292 -12.58 11.05 -22.11
CA VAL A 292 -12.63 12.46 -22.54
C VAL A 292 -11.44 12.79 -23.45
N LEU A 293 -10.22 12.41 -23.05
CA LEU A 293 -9.01 12.70 -23.81
C LEU A 293 -8.98 11.97 -25.17
N ILE A 294 -9.47 10.73 -25.21
CA ILE A 294 -9.62 9.97 -26.46
C ILE A 294 -10.61 10.66 -27.39
N THR A 295 -11.79 11.07 -26.88
CA THR A 295 -12.80 11.75 -27.70
C THR A 295 -12.33 13.10 -28.24
N MET A 296 -11.44 13.79 -27.51
CA MET A 296 -10.86 15.07 -27.93
C MET A 296 -9.65 14.91 -28.87
N GLY A 297 -9.25 13.69 -29.24
CA GLY A 297 -8.08 13.43 -30.08
C GLY A 297 -6.74 13.78 -29.42
N LYS A 298 -6.68 13.99 -28.11
CA LYS A 298 -5.49 14.45 -27.37
C LYS A 298 -4.61 13.29 -26.90
N GLN A 299 -4.20 12.44 -27.84
CA GLN A 299 -3.50 11.18 -27.53
C GLN A 299 -2.17 11.38 -26.77
N HIS A 300 -1.44 12.47 -27.04
CA HIS A 300 -0.16 12.77 -26.37
C HIS A 300 -0.29 12.99 -24.85
N SER A 301 -1.48 13.32 -24.33
CA SER A 301 -1.72 13.56 -22.90
C SER A 301 -2.22 12.33 -22.13
N LEU A 302 -2.35 11.16 -22.78
CA LEU A 302 -2.96 9.96 -22.17
C LEU A 302 -2.03 9.21 -21.20
N MET A 303 -0.72 9.24 -21.45
CA MET A 303 0.25 8.41 -20.72
C MET A 303 0.19 8.58 -19.19
N PRO A 304 0.14 9.80 -18.61
CA PRO A 304 0.05 9.97 -17.15
C PRO A 304 -1.21 9.34 -16.55
N PHE A 305 -2.35 9.41 -17.24
CA PHE A 305 -3.61 8.82 -16.78
C PHE A 305 -3.57 7.29 -16.83
N PHE A 306 -2.96 6.72 -17.88
CA PHE A 306 -2.77 5.27 -17.97
C PHE A 306 -1.84 4.72 -16.88
N VAL A 307 -0.73 5.40 -16.60
CA VAL A 307 0.17 5.02 -15.51
C VAL A 307 -0.54 5.12 -14.16
N PHE A 308 -1.39 6.14 -13.97
CA PHE A 308 -2.12 6.35 -12.72
C PHE A 308 -3.22 5.30 -12.48
N ILE A 309 -4.05 5.01 -13.49
CA ILE A 309 -5.10 3.97 -13.35
C ILE A 309 -4.47 2.59 -13.10
N LEU A 310 -3.39 2.27 -13.82
CA LEU A 310 -2.64 1.02 -13.65
C LEU A 310 -2.07 0.91 -12.23
N THR A 311 -1.43 1.96 -11.74
CA THR A 311 -0.86 1.98 -10.38
C THR A 311 -1.95 1.80 -9.32
N THR A 312 -3.08 2.49 -9.45
CA THR A 312 -4.21 2.37 -8.52
C THR A 312 -4.73 0.93 -8.49
N TYR A 313 -4.97 0.34 -9.67
CA TYR A 313 -5.46 -1.04 -9.80
C TYR A 313 -4.46 -2.08 -9.26
N LEU A 314 -3.17 -1.93 -9.55
CA LEU A 314 -2.13 -2.83 -9.08
C LEU A 314 -1.99 -2.80 -7.56
N LEU A 315 -2.06 -1.63 -6.93
CA LEU A 315 -2.00 -1.54 -5.48
C LEU A 315 -3.19 -2.24 -4.80
N ILE A 316 -4.42 -2.05 -5.30
CA ILE A 316 -5.60 -2.77 -4.78
C ILE A 316 -5.41 -4.27 -4.94
N SER A 317 -4.97 -4.72 -6.12
CA SER A 317 -4.68 -6.14 -6.40
C SER A 317 -3.64 -6.71 -5.44
N ILE A 318 -2.58 -5.95 -5.14
CA ILE A 318 -1.53 -6.37 -4.20
C ILE A 318 -2.10 -6.54 -2.79
N TYR A 319 -2.95 -5.63 -2.30
CA TYR A 319 -3.59 -5.78 -0.99
C TYR A 319 -4.53 -6.99 -0.92
N CYS A 320 -5.26 -7.29 -2.00
CA CYS A 320 -6.02 -8.53 -2.11
C CYS A 320 -5.10 -9.76 -2.02
N ILE A 321 -4.01 -9.80 -2.81
CA ILE A 321 -3.04 -10.90 -2.80
C ILE A 321 -2.44 -11.10 -1.40
N LEU A 322 -2.03 -10.02 -0.73
CA LEU A 322 -1.48 -10.07 0.63
C LEU A 322 -2.46 -10.71 1.61
N SER A 323 -3.73 -10.30 1.56
CA SER A 323 -4.80 -10.84 2.40
C SER A 323 -5.06 -12.32 2.11
N GLU A 324 -5.13 -12.72 0.83
CA GLU A 324 -5.31 -14.11 0.41
C GLU A 324 -4.16 -15.02 0.89
N HIS A 325 -2.91 -14.53 0.88
CA HIS A 325 -1.79 -15.30 1.43
C HIS A 325 -1.86 -15.44 2.95
N LEU A 326 -2.21 -14.40 3.68
CA LEU A 326 -2.43 -14.50 5.13
C LEU A 326 -3.54 -15.49 5.45
N LEU A 327 -4.66 -15.41 4.71
CA LEU A 327 -5.81 -16.29 4.87
C LEU A 327 -5.44 -17.76 4.58
N ALA A 328 -4.77 -18.01 3.46
CA ALA A 328 -4.38 -19.35 3.04
C ALA A 328 -3.41 -20.01 4.03
N GLU A 329 -2.36 -19.31 4.46
CA GLU A 329 -1.41 -19.88 5.42
C GLU A 329 -2.02 -20.03 6.82
N SER A 330 -2.88 -19.11 7.24
CA SER A 330 -3.63 -19.25 8.50
C SER A 330 -4.58 -20.47 8.46
N LYS A 331 -5.22 -20.74 7.32
CA LYS A 331 -6.10 -21.91 7.17
C LYS A 331 -5.30 -23.21 7.21
N LYS A 332 -4.13 -23.27 6.58
CA LYS A 332 -3.24 -24.44 6.65
C LYS A 332 -2.83 -24.79 8.08
N VAL A 333 -2.58 -23.80 8.94
CA VAL A 333 -2.32 -24.03 10.37
C VAL A 333 -3.53 -24.71 11.03
N SER A 334 -4.75 -24.26 10.72
CA SER A 334 -5.97 -24.89 11.24
C SER A 334 -6.15 -26.33 10.74
N GLU A 335 -5.87 -26.57 9.46
CA GLU A 335 -5.93 -27.91 8.85
C GLU A 335 -4.86 -28.83 9.46
N ALA A 336 -3.66 -28.30 9.76
CA ALA A 336 -2.58 -29.04 10.41
C ALA A 336 -2.94 -29.46 11.84
N PHE A 337 -3.51 -28.55 12.65
CA PHE A 337 -3.97 -28.91 13.99
C PHE A 337 -5.08 -29.96 13.96
N TYR A 338 -5.99 -29.89 12.99
CA TYR A 338 -7.04 -30.89 12.84
C TYR A 338 -6.49 -32.26 12.42
N SER A 339 -5.44 -32.27 11.57
CA SER A 339 -4.87 -33.48 10.97
C SER A 339 -3.75 -34.12 11.79
N CYS A 340 -3.21 -33.43 12.81
CA CYS A 340 -2.30 -34.08 13.75
C CYS A 340 -3.07 -35.16 14.50
N GLU A 341 -2.48 -36.33 14.78
CA GLU A 341 -3.14 -37.51 15.37
C GLU A 341 -3.52 -37.26 16.86
N TRP A 342 -4.27 -36.20 17.12
CA TRP A 342 -4.55 -35.66 18.45
C TRP A 342 -5.41 -36.61 19.28
N TYR A 343 -6.21 -37.46 18.65
CA TYR A 343 -7.01 -38.48 19.33
C TYR A 343 -6.16 -39.57 20.00
N ASP A 344 -4.91 -39.76 19.56
CA ASP A 344 -3.96 -40.72 20.15
C ASP A 344 -2.96 -40.07 21.14
N MET A 345 -3.18 -38.79 21.50
CA MET A 345 -2.30 -38.05 22.40
C MET A 345 -2.67 -38.21 23.89
N PRO A 346 -1.73 -37.91 24.82
CA PRO A 346 -2.04 -37.81 26.25
C PRO A 346 -3.16 -36.79 26.52
N GLN A 347 -4.01 -37.04 27.52
CA GLN A 347 -5.20 -36.21 27.80
C GLN A 347 -4.94 -34.71 27.96
N ASP A 348 -3.83 -34.31 28.58
CA ASP A 348 -3.52 -32.88 28.75
C ASP A 348 -3.27 -32.22 27.38
N CYS A 349 -2.53 -32.90 26.50
CA CYS A 349 -2.20 -32.40 25.16
C CYS A 349 -3.42 -32.34 24.24
N ILE A 350 -4.39 -33.27 24.42
CA ILE A 350 -5.68 -33.24 23.71
C ILE A 350 -6.40 -31.91 23.97
N LYS A 351 -6.42 -31.45 25.23
CA LYS A 351 -7.08 -30.19 25.60
C LYS A 351 -6.39 -29.00 24.94
N ASP A 352 -5.05 -28.95 25.00
CA ASP A 352 -4.26 -27.87 24.41
C ASP A 352 -4.47 -27.76 22.88
N ILE A 353 -4.46 -28.89 22.18
CA ILE A 353 -4.71 -28.91 20.73
C ILE A 353 -6.16 -28.57 20.41
N SER A 354 -7.12 -29.01 21.22
CA SER A 354 -8.53 -28.64 21.04
C SER A 354 -8.71 -27.11 21.08
N PHE A 355 -8.05 -26.43 22.02
CA PHE A 355 -8.03 -24.96 22.05
C PHE A 355 -7.34 -24.37 20.81
N CYS A 356 -6.25 -24.96 20.35
CA CYS A 356 -5.56 -24.53 19.13
C CYS A 356 -6.46 -24.65 17.89
N ILE A 357 -7.18 -25.77 17.73
CA ILE A 357 -8.14 -26.00 16.65
C ILE A 357 -9.25 -24.92 16.69
N LEU A 358 -9.84 -24.70 17.86
CA LEU A 358 -10.89 -23.68 18.02
C LEU A 358 -10.36 -22.29 17.67
N ARG A 359 -9.14 -21.95 18.12
CA ARG A 359 -8.56 -20.64 17.84
C ARG A 359 -8.16 -20.48 16.37
N SER A 360 -7.60 -21.50 15.73
CA SER A 360 -7.08 -21.43 14.35
C SER A 360 -8.19 -21.28 13.30
N GLN A 361 -9.43 -21.66 13.62
CA GLN A 361 -10.60 -21.41 12.77
C GLN A 361 -10.86 -19.92 12.52
N LYS A 362 -10.46 -19.05 13.46
CA LYS A 362 -10.47 -17.60 13.25
C LYS A 362 -9.19 -17.20 12.50
N THR A 363 -9.30 -17.19 11.18
CA THR A 363 -8.19 -16.93 10.27
C THR A 363 -7.71 -15.47 10.30
N LEU A 364 -6.44 -15.28 9.94
CA LEU A 364 -5.85 -13.97 9.71
C LEU A 364 -6.17 -13.47 8.29
N GLY A 365 -6.45 -12.18 8.17
CA GLY A 365 -6.73 -11.52 6.89
C GLY A 365 -6.70 -10.01 7.06
N LEU A 366 -6.50 -9.28 5.95
CA LEU A 366 -6.52 -7.82 5.96
C LEU A 366 -7.95 -7.34 5.79
N THR A 367 -8.38 -6.41 6.64
CA THR A 367 -9.74 -5.86 6.60
C THR A 367 -9.74 -4.38 6.24
N ALA A 368 -10.72 -3.97 5.42
CA ALA A 368 -11.13 -2.59 5.24
C ALA A 368 -12.04 -2.20 6.41
N GLY A 369 -11.46 -1.56 7.42
CA GLY A 369 -12.17 -1.22 8.66
C GLY A 369 -12.65 -2.49 9.37
N ALA A 370 -13.92 -2.50 9.77
CA ALA A 370 -14.60 -3.65 10.37
C ALA A 370 -15.57 -4.36 9.40
N PHE A 371 -15.65 -3.92 8.14
CA PHE A 371 -16.76 -4.27 7.25
C PHE A 371 -16.44 -5.38 6.26
N LEU A 372 -15.24 -5.37 5.68
CA LEU A 372 -14.90 -6.21 4.54
C LEU A 372 -13.47 -6.72 4.64
N THR A 373 -13.26 -8.01 4.37
CA THR A 373 -11.93 -8.61 4.23
C THR A 373 -11.48 -8.53 2.77
N PHE A 374 -10.24 -8.07 2.54
CA PHE A 374 -9.67 -8.03 1.20
C PHE A 374 -9.57 -9.45 0.63
N SER A 375 -10.05 -9.62 -0.59
CA SER A 375 -10.05 -10.89 -1.32
C SER A 375 -10.07 -10.64 -2.83
N ASN A 376 -9.93 -11.69 -3.62
CA ASN A 376 -10.15 -11.61 -5.07
C ASN A 376 -11.60 -11.21 -5.42
N SER A 377 -12.57 -11.55 -4.57
CA SER A 377 -13.96 -11.06 -4.73
C SER A 377 -14.02 -9.55 -4.59
N THR A 378 -13.34 -8.98 -3.60
CA THR A 378 -13.27 -7.52 -3.41
C THR A 378 -12.74 -6.80 -4.64
N LEU A 379 -11.71 -7.35 -5.29
CA LEU A 379 -11.16 -6.76 -6.52
C LEU A 379 -12.19 -6.76 -7.65
N THR A 380 -12.99 -7.82 -7.75
CA THR A 380 -14.09 -7.93 -8.71
C THR A 380 -15.17 -6.89 -8.43
N ASP A 381 -15.55 -6.73 -7.16
CA ASP A 381 -16.57 -5.77 -6.73
C ASP A 381 -16.11 -4.32 -6.99
N VAL A 382 -14.87 -3.97 -6.63
CA VAL A 382 -14.26 -2.67 -6.94
C VAL A 382 -14.31 -2.39 -8.44
N THR A 383 -13.94 -3.37 -9.27
CA THR A 383 -13.95 -3.23 -10.72
C THR A 383 -15.37 -2.98 -11.23
N LYS A 384 -16.34 -3.79 -10.82
CA LYS A 384 -17.76 -3.62 -11.20
C LYS A 384 -18.29 -2.25 -10.79
N THR A 385 -18.07 -1.85 -9.55
CA THR A 385 -18.52 -0.56 -9.01
C THR A 385 -17.87 0.62 -9.75
N SER A 386 -16.56 0.57 -10.00
CA SER A 386 -15.86 1.61 -10.76
C SER A 386 -16.38 1.73 -12.19
N MET A 387 -16.66 0.62 -12.88
CA MET A 387 -17.20 0.61 -14.25
C MET A 387 -18.67 1.06 -14.30
N GLY A 388 -19.45 0.73 -13.28
CA GLY A 388 -20.81 1.26 -13.10
C GLY A 388 -20.82 2.79 -12.98
N TYR A 389 -20.00 3.34 -12.09
CA TYR A 389 -19.86 4.80 -11.95
C TYR A 389 -19.26 5.47 -13.19
N LEU A 390 -18.30 4.83 -13.86
CA LEU A 390 -17.76 5.31 -15.12
C LEU A 390 -18.85 5.41 -16.20
N SER A 391 -19.75 4.43 -16.26
CA SER A 391 -20.86 4.43 -17.22
C SER A 391 -21.83 5.60 -16.97
N ILE A 392 -22.09 5.93 -15.70
CA ILE A 392 -22.87 7.11 -15.31
C ILE A 392 -22.15 8.39 -15.74
N LEU A 393 -20.86 8.52 -15.42
CA LEU A 393 -20.06 9.70 -15.80
C LEU A 393 -20.00 9.88 -17.32
N ARG A 394 -19.90 8.79 -18.08
CA ARG A 394 -19.91 8.81 -19.55
C ARG A 394 -21.20 9.40 -20.12
N ASN A 395 -22.35 9.15 -19.50
CA ASN A 395 -23.62 9.72 -19.99
C ASN A 395 -23.63 11.25 -19.93
N PHE A 396 -22.97 11.86 -18.94
CA PHE A 396 -22.83 13.33 -18.89
C PHE A 396 -22.00 13.87 -20.06
N LEU A 397 -20.96 13.15 -20.49
CA LEU A 397 -20.18 13.52 -21.68
C LEU A 397 -21.00 13.42 -22.97
N LEU A 398 -21.86 12.41 -23.10
CA LEU A 398 -22.71 12.25 -24.28
C LEU A 398 -23.81 13.31 -24.35
N ASN A 399 -24.29 13.82 -23.20
CA ASN A 399 -25.33 14.85 -23.14
C ASN A 399 -24.79 16.28 -23.37
N GLU A 400 -23.47 16.50 -23.28
CA GLU A 400 -22.82 17.80 -23.55
C GLU A 400 -22.35 17.94 -25.02
N GLN A 401 -22.42 16.88 -25.82
CA GLN A 401 -22.17 16.88 -27.28
C GLN A 401 -23.47 17.11 -28.04
#